data_AF-A0A955CK63-F1
#
_entry.id   AF-A0A955CK63-F1
#
_cell.length_a   1.000
_cell.length_b   1.000
_cell.length_c   1.000
_cell.angle_alpha   90.00
_cell.angle_beta   90.00
_cell.angle_gamma   90.00
#
_symmetry.space_group_name_H-M   'P 1'
#
loop_
_entity.id
_entity.type
_entity.pdbx_description
1 polymer ?
#
loop_
_entity_poly.entity_id
_entity_poly.type
_entity_poly.pdbx_seq_one_letter_code
_entity_poly.pdbx_strand_id
1 'polypeptide(L)'
;MQWSWLLRKHRSRPRDSSARRGYAMLVVTVFIGLMLTLAGVAFRHLASSLRIERVREQIRMRDEGAVAAVARAAELLESGTPPISPYTRRTDIITSQGVRAFTVTYTQEAVGEWTIEVHPTTIAELYDALPDTFMVP
;
A
#
# COMPACT_ATOMS: atom_id res chain seq x y z
N MET A 1 -8.54 67.09 64.22
CA MET A 1 -7.51 67.72 63.34
C MET A 1 -6.22 66.93 63.51
N GLN A 2 -5.41 66.55 62.52
CA GLN A 2 -5.54 66.58 61.08
C GLN A 2 -4.42 65.64 60.54
N TRP A 3 -4.82 64.50 59.95
CA TRP A 3 -4.29 63.90 58.71
C TRP A 3 -3.08 62.94 58.71
N SER A 4 -3.37 61.83 58.02
CA SER A 4 -2.51 60.79 57.48
C SER A 4 -1.37 61.33 56.62
N TRP A 5 -0.16 60.80 56.80
CA TRP A 5 0.83 60.70 55.73
C TRP A 5 1.48 59.31 55.73
N LEU A 6 0.88 58.44 54.92
CA LEU A 6 1.56 57.62 53.90
C LEU A 6 2.64 56.62 54.35
N LEU A 7 2.18 55.38 54.57
CA LEU A 7 2.57 54.20 53.78
C LEU A 7 3.86 54.34 52.94
N ARG A 8 5.03 54.20 53.56
CA ARG A 8 6.25 53.87 52.82
C ARG A 8 6.37 52.36 52.73
N LYS A 9 5.57 51.79 51.81
CA LYS A 9 5.72 50.44 51.29
C LYS A 9 7.16 50.27 50.80
N HIS A 10 8.01 49.60 51.59
CA HIS A 10 9.31 49.14 51.13
C HIS A 10 9.06 48.10 50.03
N ARG A 11 8.96 48.61 48.80
CA ARG A 11 8.75 47.82 47.60
C ARG A 11 10.06 47.06 47.37
N SER A 12 10.04 45.77 47.69
CA SER A 12 11.10 44.81 47.38
C SER A 12 11.52 45.02 45.92
N ARG A 13 12.79 45.39 45.70
CA ARG A 13 13.34 45.49 44.35
C ARG A 13 13.23 44.12 43.70
N PRO A 14 12.53 43.97 42.56
CA PRO A 14 12.63 42.74 41.81
C PRO A 14 14.09 42.60 41.34
N ARG A 15 14.70 41.47 41.67
CA ARG A 15 16.02 41.07 41.20
C ARG A 15 16.04 41.17 39.67
N ASP A 16 16.98 41.95 39.15
CA ASP A 16 17.38 41.89 37.74
C ASP A 16 17.86 40.46 37.42
N SER A 17 17.00 39.69 36.75
CA SER A 17 17.36 38.39 36.15
C SER A 17 17.31 38.48 34.62
N SER A 18 17.55 39.67 34.06
CA SER A 18 17.46 39.94 32.62
C SER A 18 18.55 39.24 31.79
N ALA A 19 19.74 38.98 32.36
CA ALA A 19 20.86 38.38 31.64
C ALA A 19 20.74 36.85 31.41
N ARG A 20 19.96 36.11 32.21
CA ARG A 20 19.78 34.65 32.06
C ARG A 20 18.65 34.26 31.09
N ARG A 21 17.81 35.22 30.71
CA ARG A 21 16.63 35.02 29.87
C ARG A 21 16.99 34.71 28.41
N GLY A 22 18.11 35.26 27.91
CA GLY A 22 18.62 34.99 26.56
C GLY A 22 19.14 33.56 26.38
N TYR A 23 19.89 33.04 27.36
CA TYR A 23 20.39 31.66 27.32
C TYR A 23 19.27 30.63 27.42
N ALA A 24 18.24 30.87 28.25
CA ALA A 24 17.08 30.00 28.32
C ALA A 24 16.34 29.92 26.96
N MET A 25 16.22 31.05 26.25
CA MET A 25 15.64 31.08 24.91
C MET A 25 16.49 30.30 23.90
N LEU A 26 17.81 30.43 23.92
CA LEU A 26 18.71 29.69 23.03
C LEU A 26 18.61 28.18 23.26
N VAL A 27 18.57 27.72 24.52
CA VAL A 27 18.42 26.30 24.84
C VAL A 27 17.11 25.74 24.29
N VAL A 28 16.00 26.47 24.45
CA VAL A 28 14.70 26.05 23.91
C VAL A 28 14.72 26.00 22.39
N THR A 29 15.30 26.99 21.71
CA THR A 29 15.41 27.00 20.25
C THR A 29 16.24 25.83 19.72
N VAL A 30 17.38 25.54 20.36
CA VAL A 30 18.23 24.38 20.00
C VAL A 30 17.47 23.08 20.25
N PHE A 31 16.74 22.98 21.36
CA PHE A 31 15.93 21.81 21.68
C PHE A 31 14.81 21.58 20.66
N ILE A 32 14.06 22.62 20.29
CA ILE A 32 13.02 22.56 19.26
C ILE A 32 13.63 22.19 17.91
N GLY A 33 14.78 22.76 17.56
CA GLY A 33 15.51 22.42 16.33
C GLY A 33 15.91 20.95 16.28
N LEU A 34 16.47 20.41 17.37
CA LEU A 34 16.81 18.99 17.49
C LEU A 34 15.58 18.08 17.43
N MET A 35 14.47 18.48 18.06
CA MET A 35 13.22 17.74 18.03
C MET A 35 12.64 17.69 16.60
N LEU A 36 12.70 18.81 15.87
CA LEU A 36 12.24 18.90 14.48
C LEU A 36 13.12 18.07 13.53
N THR A 37 14.44 18.04 13.72
CA THR A 37 15.33 17.22 12.88
C THR A 37 15.10 15.74 13.12
N LEU A 38 14.96 15.29 14.37
CA LEU A 38 14.59 13.90 14.67
C LEU A 38 13.23 13.54 14.06
N ALA A 39 12.23 14.41 14.20
CA ALA A 39 10.92 14.20 13.60
C ALA A 39 11.02 14.09 12.07
N GLY A 40 11.76 14.98 11.41
CA GLY A 40 11.95 14.94 9.96
C GLY A 40 12.62 13.66 9.46
N VAL A 41 13.60 13.14 10.20
CA VAL A 41 14.23 11.84 9.91
C VAL A 41 13.22 10.71 10.06
N ALA A 42 12.48 10.66 11.17
CA ALA A 42 11.44 9.65 11.39
C ALA A 42 10.35 9.68 10.30
N PHE A 43 9.90 10.87 9.89
CA PHE A 43 8.93 11.03 8.79
C PHE A 43 9.47 10.51 7.45
N ARG A 44 10.76 10.71 7.16
CA ARG A 44 11.39 10.18 5.94
C ARG A 44 11.44 8.66 5.94
N HIS A 45 11.73 8.03 7.08
CA HIS A 45 11.71 6.57 7.21
C HIS A 45 10.29 6.00 7.09
N LEU A 46 9.28 6.68 7.62
CA LEU A 46 7.87 6.27 7.46
C LEU A 46 7.38 6.43 6.02
N ALA A 47 7.79 7.50 5.32
CA ALA A 47 7.41 7.71 3.92
C ALA A 47 8.01 6.64 2.99
N SER A 48 9.25 6.22 3.24
CA SER A 48 9.89 5.16 2.45
C SER A 48 9.28 3.78 2.74
N SER A 49 8.97 3.47 4.00
CA SER A 49 8.34 2.20 4.37
C SER A 49 6.93 2.07 3.76
N LEU A 50 6.13 3.14 3.78
CA LEU A 50 4.80 3.14 3.16
C LEU A 50 4.84 2.89 1.65
N ARG A 51 5.88 3.37 0.96
CA ARG A 51 6.03 3.13 -0.48
C ARG A 51 6.36 1.67 -0.76
N ILE A 52 7.21 1.05 0.05
CA ILE A 52 7.56 -0.37 -0.07
C ILE A 52 6.35 -1.26 0.22
N GLU A 53 5.59 -0.93 1.26
CA GLU A 53 4.43 -1.73 1.64
C GLU A 53 3.34 -1.71 0.57
N ARG A 54 3.08 -0.53 -0.03
CA ARG A 54 2.15 -0.44 -1.16
C ARG A 54 2.57 -1.28 -2.36
N VAL A 55 3.87 -1.32 -2.68
CA VAL A 55 4.37 -2.14 -3.80
C VAL A 55 4.24 -3.63 -3.47
N ARG A 56 4.58 -4.05 -2.24
CA ARG A 56 4.42 -5.45 -1.80
C ARG A 56 2.97 -5.89 -1.85
N GLU A 57 2.07 -5.02 -1.41
CA GLU A 57 0.65 -5.30 -1.39
C GLU A 57 0.09 -5.44 -2.82
N GLN A 58 0.52 -4.59 -3.76
CA GLN A 58 0.17 -4.73 -5.19
C GLN A 58 0.71 -6.02 -5.82
N ILE A 59 1.95 -6.40 -5.51
CA ILE A 59 2.56 -7.65 -6.01
C ILE A 59 1.78 -8.85 -5.47
N ARG A 60 1.54 -8.89 -4.16
CA ARG A 60 0.78 -9.96 -3.52
C ARG A 60 -0.62 -10.12 -4.14
N MET A 61 -1.31 -9.01 -4.41
CA MET A 61 -2.62 -9.03 -5.06
C MET A 61 -2.57 -9.60 -6.48
N ARG A 62 -1.54 -9.23 -7.24
CA ARG A 62 -1.35 -9.73 -8.60
C ARG A 62 -1.09 -11.23 -8.58
N ASP A 63 -0.25 -11.69 -7.66
CA ASP A 63 0.16 -13.08 -7.59
C ASP A 63 -0.97 -13.97 -7.03
N GLU A 64 -1.77 -13.51 -6.05
CA GLU A 64 -2.90 -14.26 -5.49
C GLU A 64 -3.94 -14.62 -6.57
N GLY A 65 -4.38 -13.61 -7.34
CA GLY A 65 -5.38 -13.82 -8.39
C GLY A 65 -4.84 -14.59 -9.59
N ALA A 66 -3.61 -14.29 -10.02
CA ALA A 66 -3.00 -14.96 -11.17
C ALA A 66 -2.72 -16.45 -10.89
N VAL A 67 -2.22 -16.79 -9.70
CA VAL A 67 -1.95 -18.19 -9.34
C VAL A 67 -3.25 -19.00 -9.27
N ALA A 68 -4.30 -18.45 -8.67
CA ALA A 68 -5.59 -19.13 -8.62
C ALA A 68 -6.23 -19.29 -10.01
N ALA A 69 -6.09 -18.29 -10.89
CA ALA A 69 -6.53 -18.39 -12.28
C ALA A 69 -5.77 -19.46 -13.07
N VAL A 70 -4.44 -19.53 -12.93
CA VAL A 70 -3.59 -20.57 -13.55
C VAL A 70 -3.95 -21.95 -13.02
N ALA A 71 -4.16 -22.10 -11.70
CA ALA A 71 -4.54 -23.37 -11.10
C ALA A 71 -5.88 -23.88 -11.66
N ARG A 72 -6.89 -23.01 -11.76
CA ARG A 72 -8.17 -23.37 -12.38
C ARG A 72 -8.03 -23.73 -13.86
N ALA A 73 -7.16 -23.03 -14.57
CA ALA A 73 -6.89 -23.33 -15.98
C ALA A 73 -6.17 -24.68 -16.17
N ALA A 74 -5.23 -25.01 -15.28
CA ALA A 74 -4.54 -26.30 -15.28
C ALA A 74 -5.50 -27.46 -14.94
N GLU A 75 -6.37 -27.28 -13.95
CA GLU A 75 -7.43 -28.26 -13.61
C GLU A 75 -8.34 -28.53 -14.81
N LEU A 76 -8.64 -27.51 -15.61
CA LEU A 76 -9.41 -27.70 -16.84
C LEU A 76 -8.66 -28.52 -17.88
N LEU A 77 -7.35 -28.31 -18.07
CA LEU A 77 -6.53 -29.14 -18.95
C LEU A 77 -6.46 -30.61 -18.49
N GLU A 78 -6.56 -30.87 -17.20
CA GLU A 78 -6.68 -32.25 -16.68
C GLU A 78 -8.02 -32.89 -17.05
N SER A 79 -9.10 -32.10 -17.12
CA SER A 79 -10.43 -32.59 -17.50
C SER A 79 -10.57 -32.91 -19.00
N GLY A 80 -9.78 -32.26 -19.85
CA GLY A 80 -9.82 -32.46 -21.30
C GLY A 80 -8.98 -31.45 -22.07
N THR A 81 -8.97 -31.57 -23.40
CA THR A 81 -8.20 -30.67 -24.26
C THR A 81 -9.07 -29.55 -24.85
N PRO A 82 -8.54 -28.32 -24.98
CA PRO A 82 -9.22 -27.24 -25.68
C PRO A 82 -9.53 -27.64 -27.13
N PRO A 83 -10.67 -27.20 -27.69
CA PRO A 83 -11.09 -27.60 -29.04
C PRO A 83 -10.26 -26.94 -30.16
N ILE A 84 -9.61 -25.81 -29.88
CA ILE A 84 -8.80 -25.04 -30.82
C ILE A 84 -7.54 -24.53 -30.12
N SER A 85 -6.49 -24.24 -30.89
CA SER A 85 -5.27 -23.57 -30.42
C SER A 85 -5.01 -22.34 -31.31
N PRO A 86 -4.90 -21.12 -30.75
CA PRO A 86 -5.08 -20.77 -29.35
C PRO A 86 -6.56 -20.73 -28.93
N TYR A 87 -6.85 -21.08 -27.68
CA TYR A 87 -8.19 -20.95 -27.07
C TYR A 87 -8.16 -19.91 -25.95
N THR A 88 -8.86 -18.79 -26.14
CA THR A 88 -8.90 -17.69 -25.17
C THR A 88 -10.28 -17.54 -24.56
N ARG A 89 -10.34 -17.45 -23.23
CA ARG A 89 -11.59 -17.33 -22.44
C ARG A 89 -11.36 -16.54 -21.16
N ARG A 90 -12.45 -16.02 -20.59
CA ARG A 90 -12.43 -15.25 -19.34
C ARG A 90 -12.79 -16.14 -18.15
N THR A 91 -12.05 -16.03 -17.05
CA THR A 91 -12.39 -16.65 -15.77
C THR A 91 -12.47 -15.58 -14.69
N ASP A 92 -13.48 -15.68 -13.83
CA ASP A 92 -13.63 -14.80 -12.68
C ASP A 92 -13.10 -15.52 -11.43
N ILE A 93 -12.13 -14.90 -10.75
CA ILE A 93 -11.48 -15.43 -9.55
C ILE A 93 -11.83 -14.56 -8.36
N ILE A 94 -12.21 -15.22 -7.26
CA ILE A 94 -12.44 -14.57 -5.98
C ILE A 94 -11.07 -14.37 -5.33
N THR A 95 -10.71 -13.09 -5.13
CA THR A 95 -9.49 -12.68 -4.41
C THR A 95 -9.86 -12.06 -3.07
N SER A 96 -8.87 -11.84 -2.21
CA SER A 96 -9.01 -11.09 -0.95
C SER A 96 -9.65 -9.68 -1.09
N GLN A 97 -9.67 -9.09 -2.29
CA GLN A 97 -10.31 -7.79 -2.57
C GLN A 97 -11.65 -7.88 -3.31
N GLY A 98 -12.14 -9.10 -3.57
CA GLY A 98 -13.36 -9.36 -4.34
C GLY A 98 -13.11 -10.11 -5.65
N VAL A 99 -14.15 -10.17 -6.48
CA VAL A 99 -14.11 -10.88 -7.76
C VAL A 99 -13.34 -10.06 -8.79
N ARG A 100 -12.35 -10.68 -9.43
CA ARG A 100 -11.58 -10.11 -10.54
C ARG A 100 -11.59 -11.03 -11.75
N ALA A 101 -11.67 -10.42 -12.93
CA ALA A 101 -11.64 -11.12 -14.20
C ALA A 101 -10.20 -11.33 -14.69
N PHE A 102 -9.91 -12.54 -15.16
CA PHE A 102 -8.67 -12.94 -15.78
C PHE A 102 -8.96 -13.57 -17.14
N THR A 103 -8.14 -13.25 -18.13
CA THR A 103 -8.15 -13.85 -19.46
C THR A 103 -7.12 -14.98 -19.45
N VAL A 104 -7.57 -16.18 -19.82
CA VAL A 104 -6.75 -17.39 -19.95
C VAL A 104 -6.65 -17.74 -21.42
N THR A 105 -5.44 -17.94 -21.91
CA THR A 105 -5.16 -18.41 -23.27
C THR A 105 -4.41 -19.73 -23.20
N TYR A 106 -4.95 -20.75 -23.88
CA TYR A 106 -4.29 -22.05 -24.05
C TYR A 106 -3.71 -22.12 -25.45
N THR A 107 -2.40 -22.38 -25.54
CA THR A 107 -1.68 -22.53 -26.81
C THR A 107 -1.02 -23.89 -26.85
N GLN A 108 -1.30 -24.68 -27.88
CA GLN A 108 -0.66 -25.96 -28.11
C GLN A 108 0.72 -25.77 -28.76
N GLU A 109 1.78 -26.21 -28.10
CA GLU A 109 3.15 -26.17 -28.65
C GLU A 109 3.51 -27.47 -29.37
N ALA A 110 3.08 -28.60 -28.80
CA ALA A 110 3.26 -29.94 -29.37
C ALA A 110 2.07 -30.84 -29.04
N VAL A 111 2.06 -32.06 -29.60
CA VAL A 111 1.03 -33.06 -29.26
C VAL A 111 1.15 -33.41 -27.79
N GLY A 112 0.14 -33.05 -26.99
CA GLY A 112 0.12 -33.26 -25.54
C GLY A 112 0.83 -32.18 -24.72
N GLU A 113 1.36 -31.12 -25.34
CA GLU A 113 2.03 -30.02 -24.65
C GLU A 113 1.27 -28.70 -24.87
N TRP A 114 0.80 -28.12 -23.77
CA TRP A 114 -0.02 -26.92 -23.76
C TRP A 114 0.60 -25.86 -22.84
N THR A 115 0.74 -24.66 -23.37
CA THR A 115 1.15 -23.47 -22.64
C THR A 115 -0.09 -22.70 -22.21
N ILE A 116 -0.16 -22.33 -20.93
CA ILE A 116 -1.24 -21.55 -20.33
C ILE A 116 -0.70 -20.16 -20.03
N GLU A 117 -1.31 -19.15 -20.64
CA GLU A 117 -1.03 -17.75 -20.35
C GLU A 117 -2.24 -17.12 -19.66
N VAL A 118 -1.98 -16.42 -18.56
CA VAL A 118 -3.02 -15.76 -17.78
C VAL A 118 -2.69 -14.29 -17.58
N HIS A 119 -3.64 -13.44 -17.95
CA HIS A 119 -3.51 -11.99 -17.81
C HIS A 119 -4.76 -11.41 -17.14
N PRO A 120 -4.64 -10.33 -16.35
CA PRO A 120 -5.80 -9.60 -15.87
C PRO A 120 -6.62 -9.10 -17.07
N THR A 121 -7.93 -9.37 -17.10
CA THR A 121 -8.78 -8.92 -18.21
C THR A 121 -8.85 -7.39 -18.19
N THR A 122 -8.42 -6.76 -19.27
CA THR A 122 -8.68 -5.33 -19.47
C THR A 122 -10.09 -5.17 -20.05
N ILE A 123 -10.79 -4.10 -19.66
CA ILE A 123 -12.23 -3.88 -19.93
C ILE A 123 -12.59 -3.90 -21.44
N ALA A 124 -11.59 -3.87 -22.33
CA ALA A 124 -11.77 -3.93 -23.78
C ALA A 124 -11.95 -5.35 -24.36
N GLU A 125 -11.69 -6.40 -23.58
CA GLU A 125 -11.72 -7.79 -24.05
C GLU A 125 -12.96 -8.53 -23.52
N LEU A 126 -14.02 -8.55 -24.32
CA LEU A 126 -15.24 -9.30 -24.02
C LEU A 126 -15.09 -10.74 -24.51
N TYR A 127 -14.40 -11.58 -23.74
CA TYR A 127 -14.36 -13.02 -23.96
C TYR A 127 -15.49 -13.71 -23.20
N ASP A 128 -16.00 -14.80 -23.77
CA ASP A 128 -16.95 -15.68 -23.09
C ASP A 128 -16.32 -16.31 -21.83
N ALA A 129 -17.18 -16.62 -20.87
CA ALA A 129 -16.77 -17.30 -19.65
C ALA A 129 -16.14 -18.66 -19.95
N LEU A 130 -15.11 -18.99 -19.18
CA LEU A 130 -14.42 -20.26 -19.22
C LEU A 130 -15.42 -21.36 -18.80
N PRO A 131 -15.59 -22.43 -19.59
CA PRO A 131 -16.47 -23.53 -19.21
C PRO A 131 -15.88 -24.29 -18.00
N ASP A 132 -16.74 -24.97 -17.23
CA ASP A 132 -16.31 -25.74 -16.06
C ASP A 132 -15.63 -27.07 -16.41
N THR A 133 -15.78 -27.55 -17.65
CA THR A 133 -15.08 -28.74 -18.19
C THR A 133 -14.89 -28.60 -19.70
N PHE A 134 -13.79 -29.13 -20.24
CA PHE A 134 -13.71 -29.34 -21.69
C PHE A 134 -14.53 -30.59 -22.06
N MET A 135 -15.51 -30.43 -22.96
CA MET A 135 -16.30 -31.55 -23.47
C MET A 135 -15.37 -32.50 -24.23
N VAL A 136 -15.30 -33.75 -23.76
CA VAL A 136 -14.59 -34.84 -24.45
C VAL A 136 -15.42 -35.23 -25.69
N PRO A 137 -14.84 -35.24 -26.90
CA PRO A 137 -15.52 -35.76 -28.09
C PRO A 137 -15.74 -37.29 -28.02
#